data_AF-A0AAD3S072-F1
#
_entry.id   AF-A0AAD3S072-F1
#
_cell.length_a   1.000
_cell.length_b   1.000
_cell.length_c   1.000
_cell.angle_alpha   90.00
_cell.angle_beta   90.00
_cell.angle_gamma   90.00
#
_symmetry.space_group_name_H-M   'P 1'
#
loop_
_entity.id
_entity.type
_entity.pdbx_description
1 polymer ?
#
loop_
_entity_poly.entity_id
_entity_poly.type
_entity_poly.pdbx_seq_one_letter_code
_entity_poly.pdbx_strand_id
1 'polypeptide(L)'
;MGCYDLNLPPKVPVLVDFCCLKVAEVPFSEIGYIESPDFQMKYAKDYYGLAPGKSIWLRYAFPIKCTDVIFGDDNETILEIQAEYDPVNKPKLKGVLHWVVEPSPGVDALKMEVRLFDKLFFSEVSIGVETLRRKLIVLRNSKEPRLPVQKNRDLRGSKEMDEINSNKKVMVAIDDSESSHGALEWALQNLHQKITSSGLLLFHAISIDYGGIYAGTYGGAPAELLTSIQENRKKLANALLGKAKDICANHGIVAETVSIIGEPKESICDAVEKMHIELLVVGSHGRKGLPRAFLGSVSNYCVHHAKCPVLVVRKAA
;
A
#
# COMPACT_ATOMS: atom_id res chain seq x y z
N MET A 1 -4.61 -9.90 -13.47
CA MET A 1 -3.99 -11.12 -14.03
C MET A 1 -2.49 -10.86 -13.98
N GLY A 2 -1.80 -11.33 -12.94
CA GLY A 2 -0.38 -11.03 -12.77
C GLY A 2 0.44 -11.87 -13.74
N CYS A 3 1.25 -11.22 -14.57
CA CYS A 3 2.25 -11.92 -15.38
C CYS A 3 3.35 -12.41 -14.42
N TYR A 4 3.41 -13.71 -14.21
CA TYR A 4 4.54 -14.36 -13.56
C TYR A 4 5.46 -14.81 -14.68
N ASP A 5 6.70 -14.33 -14.66
CA ASP A 5 7.75 -14.86 -15.52
C ASP A 5 7.95 -16.35 -15.18
N LEU A 6 7.71 -17.22 -16.17
CA LEU A 6 7.69 -18.68 -16.02
C LEU A 6 9.11 -19.29 -16.04
N ASN A 7 10.16 -18.47 -16.06
CA ASN A 7 11.55 -18.95 -16.20
C ASN A 7 12.43 -18.82 -14.94
N LEU A 8 11.90 -18.35 -13.79
CA LEU A 8 12.63 -18.39 -12.52
C LEU A 8 12.43 -19.77 -11.85
N PRO A 9 13.50 -20.47 -11.42
CA PRO A 9 13.35 -21.71 -10.68
C PRO A 9 12.52 -21.44 -9.41
N PRO A 10 11.65 -22.38 -8.99
CA PRO A 10 10.87 -22.17 -7.77
C PRO A 10 11.86 -22.09 -6.61
N LYS A 11 11.66 -21.14 -5.70
CA LYS A 11 12.10 -21.10 -4.28
C LYS A 11 12.82 -19.80 -3.94
N VAL A 12 12.06 -18.89 -3.34
CA VAL A 12 12.38 -17.93 -2.26
C VAL A 12 11.34 -16.79 -2.37
N PRO A 13 10.66 -16.38 -1.29
CA PRO A 13 9.85 -15.17 -1.27
C PRO A 13 10.71 -13.94 -1.59
N VAL A 14 10.34 -13.19 -2.62
CA VAL A 14 11.13 -12.04 -3.07
C VAL A 14 10.42 -10.76 -2.66
N LEU A 15 11.10 -9.93 -1.87
CA LEU A 15 10.71 -8.54 -1.66
C LEU A 15 11.29 -7.78 -2.83
N VAL A 16 10.41 -7.27 -3.67
CA VAL A 16 10.81 -6.13 -4.47
C VAL A 16 10.70 -4.95 -3.51
N ASP A 17 11.82 -4.47 -2.99
CA ASP A 17 11.85 -3.17 -2.32
C ASP A 17 11.66 -2.12 -3.42
N PHE A 18 10.40 -1.74 -3.64
CA PHE A 18 10.02 -0.77 -4.67
C PHE A 18 10.60 0.62 -4.39
N CYS A 19 11.17 0.90 -3.20
CA CYS A 19 11.83 2.16 -2.93
C CYS A 19 13.27 2.22 -3.49
N CYS A 20 13.92 1.08 -3.77
CA CYS A 20 15.32 1.04 -4.22
C CYS A 20 15.59 0.10 -5.41
N LEU A 21 14.57 -0.60 -5.92
CA LEU A 21 14.71 -1.65 -6.95
C LEU A 21 15.76 -2.72 -6.62
N LYS A 22 16.04 -2.88 -5.32
CA LYS A 22 16.74 -4.06 -4.83
C LYS A 22 15.69 -5.16 -4.71
N VAL A 23 15.89 -6.20 -5.50
CA VAL A 23 15.34 -7.53 -5.21
C VAL A 23 16.03 -7.97 -3.92
N ALA A 24 15.37 -7.74 -2.80
CA ALA A 24 15.80 -8.29 -1.54
C ALA A 24 15.08 -9.62 -1.40
N GLU A 25 15.84 -10.71 -1.27
CA GLU A 25 15.26 -11.96 -0.83
C GLU A 25 14.61 -11.71 0.54
N VAL A 26 13.30 -11.94 0.67
CA VAL A 26 12.70 -12.00 2.01
C VAL A 26 13.17 -13.33 2.57
N PRO A 27 13.93 -13.33 3.68
CA PRO A 27 14.24 -14.58 4.35
C PRO A 27 12.91 -15.19 4.79
N PHE A 28 12.64 -16.40 4.33
CA PHE A 28 11.51 -17.18 4.80
C PHE A 28 12.05 -18.23 5.76
N SER A 29 11.58 -18.22 6.99
CA SER A 29 11.97 -19.18 8.02
C SER A 29 10.74 -19.92 8.55
N GLU A 30 10.97 -20.87 9.45
CA GLU A 30 9.90 -21.55 10.18
C GLU A 30 9.13 -20.63 11.12
N ILE A 31 9.71 -19.48 11.50
CA ILE A 31 9.20 -18.60 12.55
C ILE A 31 9.08 -17.18 12.00
N GLY A 32 7.84 -16.69 11.93
CA GLY A 32 7.52 -15.30 11.60
C GLY A 32 6.72 -14.64 12.70
N TYR A 33 6.48 -13.35 12.53
CA TYR A 33 5.65 -12.54 13.41
C TYR A 33 4.59 -11.81 12.61
N ILE A 34 3.38 -11.77 13.16
CA ILE A 34 2.23 -11.05 12.63
C ILE A 34 1.68 -10.11 13.69
N GLU A 35 0.95 -9.07 13.29
CA GLU A 35 0.30 -8.20 14.27
C GLU A 35 -0.85 -8.96 14.96
N SER A 36 -0.96 -8.84 16.29
CA SER A 36 -2.02 -9.49 17.05
C SER A 36 -3.45 -9.21 16.55
N PRO A 37 -3.82 -8.01 16.08
CA PRO A 37 -5.15 -7.73 15.52
C PRO A 37 -5.47 -8.50 14.22
N ASP A 38 -4.44 -8.98 13.51
CA ASP A 38 -4.60 -9.74 12.27
C ASP A 38 -4.98 -11.21 12.53
N PHE A 39 -5.12 -11.62 13.80
CA PHE A 39 -5.63 -12.93 14.19
C PHE A 39 -6.88 -12.82 15.06
N GLN A 40 -7.90 -13.65 14.78
CA GLN A 40 -9.10 -13.75 15.61
C GLN A 40 -9.53 -15.21 15.82
N MET A 41 -9.85 -15.56 17.07
CA MET A 41 -10.41 -16.89 17.42
C MET A 41 -11.83 -17.09 16.87
N LYS A 42 -12.65 -16.04 16.89
CA LYS A 42 -14.01 -16.01 16.34
C LYS A 42 -14.09 -14.86 15.36
N TYR A 43 -14.59 -15.12 14.15
CA TYR A 43 -14.58 -14.13 13.07
C TYR A 43 -15.91 -14.08 12.32
N ALA A 44 -16.25 -12.89 11.84
CA ALA A 44 -17.39 -12.68 10.95
C ALA A 44 -17.05 -13.14 9.52
N LYS A 45 -18.08 -13.42 8.70
CA LYS A 45 -17.91 -13.98 7.34
C LYS A 45 -17.06 -13.10 6.40
N ASP A 46 -16.96 -11.81 6.69
CA ASP A 46 -16.22 -10.78 5.98
C ASP A 46 -14.87 -10.41 6.65
N TYR A 47 -14.44 -11.14 7.67
CA TYR A 47 -13.11 -10.94 8.24
C TYR A 47 -12.04 -11.36 7.23
N TYR A 48 -11.02 -10.52 7.03
CA TYR A 48 -9.94 -10.76 6.07
C TYR A 48 -8.64 -11.25 6.72
N GLY A 49 -8.51 -11.23 8.05
CA GLY A 49 -7.34 -11.73 8.79
C GLY A 49 -7.30 -13.24 8.98
N LEU A 50 -6.33 -13.73 9.74
CA LEU A 50 -6.12 -15.15 10.02
C LEU A 50 -7.01 -15.64 11.19
N ALA A 51 -7.46 -16.88 11.12
CA ALA A 51 -8.28 -17.50 12.16
C ALA A 51 -8.07 -19.02 12.15
N PRO A 52 -8.44 -19.76 13.22
CA PRO A 52 -8.31 -21.22 13.24
C PRO A 52 -8.92 -21.89 12.01
N GLY A 53 -8.14 -22.75 11.34
CA GLY A 53 -8.53 -23.47 10.12
C GLY A 53 -8.62 -22.63 8.84
N LYS A 54 -8.44 -21.31 8.91
CA LYS A 54 -8.55 -20.39 7.77
C LYS A 54 -7.22 -20.25 7.03
N SER A 55 -7.30 -20.07 5.71
CA SER A 55 -6.15 -19.79 4.86
C SER A 55 -6.07 -18.33 4.42
N ILE A 56 -4.86 -17.79 4.38
CA ILE A 56 -4.56 -16.42 3.94
C ILE A 56 -3.24 -16.36 3.16
N TRP A 57 -3.06 -15.33 2.32
CA TRP A 57 -1.77 -15.06 1.73
C TRP A 57 -0.86 -14.35 2.74
N LEU A 58 0.38 -14.82 2.89
CA LEU A 58 1.45 -13.96 3.41
C LEU A 58 1.91 -13.02 2.29
N ARG A 59 2.02 -11.73 2.60
CA ARG A 59 2.45 -10.72 1.61
C ARG A 59 3.83 -11.10 1.05
N TYR A 60 3.92 -11.19 -0.27
CA TYR A 60 5.12 -11.58 -1.03
C TYR A 60 5.65 -13.01 -0.77
N ALA A 61 4.88 -13.87 -0.10
CA ALA A 61 5.29 -15.24 0.22
C ALA A 61 4.20 -16.26 -0.16
N PHE A 62 4.03 -17.29 0.67
CA PHE A 62 3.16 -18.43 0.40
C PHE A 62 1.79 -18.28 1.09
N PRO A 63 0.75 -18.96 0.58
CA PRO A 63 -0.48 -19.10 1.33
C PRO A 63 -0.22 -19.99 2.55
N ILE A 64 -0.76 -19.57 3.69
CA ILE A 64 -0.68 -20.31 4.94
C ILE A 64 -2.08 -20.71 5.40
N LYS A 65 -2.17 -21.78 6.19
CA LYS A 65 -3.39 -22.21 6.88
C LYS A 65 -3.08 -22.36 8.36
N CYS A 66 -3.83 -21.68 9.22
CA CYS A 66 -3.74 -21.89 10.66
C CYS A 66 -4.22 -23.30 11.02
N THR A 67 -3.36 -24.07 11.66
CA THR A 67 -3.63 -25.45 12.11
C THR A 67 -3.87 -25.54 13.60
N ASP A 68 -3.17 -24.73 14.41
CA ASP A 68 -3.30 -24.76 15.86
C ASP A 68 -2.96 -23.40 16.50
N VAL A 69 -3.35 -23.23 17.77
CA VAL A 69 -3.11 -22.01 18.56
C VAL A 69 -2.65 -22.40 19.96
N ILE A 70 -1.49 -21.90 20.37
CA ILE A 70 -0.93 -22.11 21.70
C ILE A 70 -1.23 -20.87 22.56
N PHE A 71 -1.85 -21.14 23.71
CA PHE A 71 -2.19 -20.13 24.70
C PHE A 71 -1.15 -20.09 25.82
N GLY A 72 -1.06 -18.96 26.52
CA GLY A 72 -0.32 -18.84 27.75
C GLY A 72 -1.05 -19.48 28.93
N ASP A 73 -0.45 -19.35 30.11
CA ASP A 73 -0.95 -19.98 31.34
C ASP A 73 -2.38 -19.55 31.73
N ASP A 74 -2.81 -18.37 31.25
CA ASP A 74 -4.16 -17.84 31.45
C ASP A 74 -5.21 -18.45 30.50
N ASN A 75 -4.81 -19.27 29.53
CA ASN A 75 -5.65 -19.82 28.45
C ASN A 75 -6.39 -18.77 27.61
N GLU A 76 -6.01 -17.48 27.72
CA GLU A 76 -6.63 -16.37 27.00
C GLU A 76 -5.63 -15.68 26.09
N THR A 77 -4.39 -15.51 26.57
CA THR A 77 -3.32 -14.87 25.83
C THR A 77 -2.78 -15.81 24.76
N ILE A 78 -2.93 -15.45 23.49
CA ILE A 78 -2.31 -16.16 22.38
C ILE A 78 -0.79 -15.90 22.42
N LEU A 79 -0.01 -16.98 22.50
CA LEU A 79 1.46 -16.93 22.44
C LEU A 79 1.96 -17.25 21.03
N GLU A 80 1.42 -18.29 20.42
CA GLU A 80 1.88 -18.81 19.14
C GLU A 80 0.72 -19.33 18.31
N ILE A 81 0.80 -19.10 17.01
CA ILE A 81 -0.08 -19.68 16.00
C ILE A 81 0.74 -20.67 15.20
N GLN A 82 0.28 -21.91 15.14
CA GLN A 82 0.86 -22.90 14.25
C GLN A 82 0.14 -22.87 12.91
N ALA A 83 0.91 -22.83 11.84
CA ALA A 83 0.37 -22.81 10.48
C ALA A 83 1.14 -23.74 9.56
N GLU A 84 0.47 -24.22 8.52
CA GLU A 84 1.10 -24.92 7.41
C GLU A 84 1.12 -24.02 6.19
N TYR A 85 2.17 -24.10 5.39
CA TYR A 85 2.24 -23.45 4.09
C TYR A 85 2.33 -24.48 2.96
N ASP A 86 1.77 -24.14 1.81
CA ASP A 86 1.91 -24.93 0.58
C ASP A 86 2.53 -24.05 -0.51
N PRO A 87 3.80 -24.27 -0.90
CA PRO A 87 4.45 -23.46 -1.91
C PRO A 87 4.00 -23.79 -3.34
N VAL A 88 3.31 -24.92 -3.55
CA VAL A 88 2.88 -25.40 -4.86
C VAL A 88 1.45 -24.98 -5.14
N ASN A 89 0.55 -25.18 -4.17
CA ASN A 89 -0.85 -24.84 -4.32
C ASN A 89 -1.09 -23.33 -4.18
N LYS A 90 -1.73 -22.72 -5.18
CA LYS A 90 -2.03 -21.28 -5.23
C LYS A 90 -3.55 -21.05 -5.23
N PRO A 91 -4.23 -21.20 -4.09
CA PRO A 91 -5.67 -21.01 -4.00
C PRO A 91 -6.07 -19.54 -4.16
N LYS A 92 -7.30 -19.29 -4.63
CA LYS A 92 -7.89 -17.95 -4.59
C LYS A 92 -8.35 -17.64 -3.16
N LEU A 93 -7.58 -16.81 -2.45
CA LEU A 93 -7.88 -16.37 -1.09
C LEU A 93 -8.22 -14.87 -1.09
N LYS A 94 -9.04 -14.47 -0.12
CA LYS A 94 -9.57 -13.09 -0.03
C LYS A 94 -8.66 -12.12 0.72
N GLY A 95 -7.82 -12.61 1.64
CA GLY A 95 -6.98 -11.79 2.50
C GLY A 95 -5.49 -11.92 2.19
N VAL A 96 -4.74 -10.86 2.52
CA VAL A 96 -3.27 -10.81 2.48
C VAL A 96 -2.79 -10.21 3.80
N LEU A 97 -1.78 -10.82 4.41
CA LEU A 97 -1.31 -10.48 5.75
C LEU A 97 0.16 -10.06 5.72
N HIS A 98 0.49 -9.00 6.44
CA HIS A 98 1.86 -8.53 6.61
C HIS A 98 2.57 -9.31 7.70
N TRP A 99 3.84 -9.60 7.49
CA TRP A 99 4.62 -10.44 8.39
C TRP A 99 6.08 -10.01 8.35
N VAL A 100 6.82 -10.36 9.41
CA VAL A 100 8.28 -10.22 9.48
C VAL A 100 8.89 -11.54 9.95
N VAL A 101 10.08 -11.87 9.49
CA VAL A 101 10.76 -13.12 9.82
C VAL A 101 11.51 -12.99 11.14
N GLU A 102 11.62 -14.08 11.90
CA GLU A 102 12.58 -14.17 12.99
C GLU A 102 14.02 -14.02 12.45
N PRO A 103 14.88 -13.21 13.09
CA PRO A 103 16.27 -13.10 12.69
C PRO A 103 16.97 -14.46 12.73
N SER A 104 17.91 -14.69 11.81
CA SER A 104 18.74 -15.89 11.85
C SER A 104 19.53 -15.98 13.18
N PRO A 105 19.82 -17.19 13.69
CA PRO A 105 20.59 -17.35 14.91
C PRO A 105 21.91 -16.56 14.87
N GLY A 106 22.17 -15.74 15.89
CA GLY A 106 23.36 -14.88 15.96
C GLY A 106 23.24 -13.54 15.23
N VAL A 107 22.12 -13.25 14.57
CA VAL A 107 21.79 -11.93 14.02
C VAL A 107 20.86 -11.21 14.98
N ASP A 108 21.23 -10.03 15.44
CA ASP A 108 20.36 -9.22 16.28
C ASP A 108 19.10 -8.83 15.52
N ALA A 109 17.94 -8.97 16.18
CA ALA A 109 16.69 -8.45 15.66
C ALA A 109 16.84 -6.96 15.37
N LEU A 110 16.39 -6.51 14.19
CA LEU A 110 16.31 -5.08 13.90
C LEU A 110 15.31 -4.45 14.87
N LYS A 111 15.83 -3.86 15.94
CA LYS A 111 15.04 -3.14 16.93
C LYS A 111 14.70 -1.78 16.34
N MET A 112 13.45 -1.60 15.94
CA MET A 112 12.92 -0.29 15.58
C MET A 112 12.00 0.22 16.68
N GLU A 113 12.15 1.50 17.03
CA GLU A 113 11.19 2.19 17.87
C GLU A 113 10.07 2.73 16.97
N VAL A 114 8.87 2.18 17.10
CA VAL A 114 7.70 2.68 16.40
C VAL A 114 6.91 3.57 17.37
N ARG A 115 6.92 4.88 17.12
CA ARG A 115 6.11 5.84 17.90
C ARG A 115 4.74 6.00 17.25
N LEU A 116 3.76 5.34 17.83
CA LEU A 116 2.36 5.51 17.47
C LEU A 116 1.82 6.71 18.23
N PHE A 117 1.61 7.83 17.53
CA PHE A 117 0.97 9.00 18.10
C PHE A 117 -0.54 8.90 17.90
N ASP A 118 -1.28 9.02 19.01
CA ASP A 118 -2.73 9.22 19.00
C ASP A 118 -3.04 10.64 19.49
N LYS A 119 -4.32 11.03 19.49
CA LYS A 119 -4.76 12.34 19.98
C LYS A 119 -4.34 12.53 21.43
N LEU A 120 -3.68 13.67 21.69
CA LEU A 120 -3.21 14.03 23.02
C LEU A 120 -4.35 14.29 24.02
N PHE A 121 -5.56 14.63 23.52
CA PHE A 121 -6.77 14.81 24.35
C PHE A 121 -8.02 14.35 23.60
N PHE A 122 -8.92 13.66 24.31
CA PHE A 122 -10.25 13.29 23.81
C PHE A 122 -11.38 14.16 24.39
N SER A 123 -11.12 14.92 25.47
CA SER A 123 -11.92 16.04 26.02
C SER A 123 -11.10 16.79 27.10
N GLU A 124 -11.58 17.96 27.57
CA GLU A 124 -10.94 18.81 28.61
C GLU A 124 -10.97 18.18 30.02
N VAL A 125 -10.38 17.00 30.26
CA VAL A 125 -9.90 16.61 31.60
C VAL A 125 -8.70 15.67 31.44
N SER A 126 -7.60 16.02 32.08
CA SER A 126 -6.32 15.31 32.06
C SER A 126 -6.36 14.01 32.88
N ILE A 127 -6.27 12.85 32.23
CA ILE A 127 -5.83 11.59 32.87
C ILE A 127 -5.13 10.68 31.82
N GLY A 128 -3.90 10.26 32.13
CA GLY A 128 -3.33 8.97 31.73
C GLY A 128 -2.78 8.83 30.30
N VAL A 129 -1.45 8.69 30.18
CA VAL A 129 -0.79 8.20 28.97
C VAL A 129 -0.89 6.68 28.95
N GLU A 130 -1.68 6.10 28.04
CA GLU A 130 -1.67 4.66 27.80
C GLU A 130 -0.85 4.34 26.55
N THR A 131 0.23 3.60 26.73
CA THR A 131 1.13 3.22 25.64
C THR A 131 0.50 2.06 24.86
N LEU A 132 0.02 2.32 23.64
CA LEU A 132 -0.43 1.26 22.72
C LEU A 132 0.75 0.39 22.30
N ARG A 133 1.00 -0.70 23.04
CA ARG A 133 1.95 -1.74 22.64
C ARG A 133 1.26 -2.66 21.63
N ARG A 134 1.61 -2.57 20.34
CA ARG A 134 1.26 -3.60 19.37
C ARG A 134 2.02 -4.87 19.73
N LYS A 135 1.29 -5.93 20.10
CA LYS A 135 1.87 -7.24 20.38
C LYS A 135 1.99 -7.99 19.05
N LEU A 136 3.18 -8.51 18.77
CA LEU A 136 3.36 -9.47 17.70
C LEU A 136 3.04 -10.87 18.22
N ILE A 137 2.39 -11.69 17.39
CA ILE A 137 2.16 -13.11 17.68
C ILE A 137 3.11 -13.92 16.82
N VAL A 138 3.71 -14.95 17.42
CA VAL A 138 4.59 -15.89 16.73
C VAL A 138 3.77 -16.74 15.78
N LEU A 139 4.19 -16.84 14.53
CA LEU A 139 3.65 -17.74 13.53
C LEU A 139 4.70 -18.81 13.23
N ARG A 140 4.47 -20.03 13.69
CA ARG A 140 5.39 -21.15 13.52
C ARG A 140 4.85 -22.16 12.51
N ASN A 141 5.74 -22.64 11.65
CA ASN A 141 5.41 -23.72 10.73
C ASN A 141 5.33 -25.06 11.47
N SER A 142 4.21 -25.78 11.36
CA SER A 142 3.98 -27.07 12.04
C SER A 142 4.63 -28.28 11.34
N LYS A 143 5.23 -28.10 10.15
CA LYS A 143 5.94 -29.14 9.39
C LYS A 143 7.41 -28.78 9.19
N GLU A 144 8.33 -29.73 9.32
CA GLU A 144 9.75 -29.49 8.99
C GLU A 144 9.91 -28.93 7.57
N PRO A 145 10.66 -27.83 7.36
CA PRO A 145 10.81 -27.20 6.06
C PRO A 145 11.67 -28.07 5.15
N ARG A 146 11.11 -28.41 3.98
CA ARG A 146 11.88 -28.94 2.85
C ARG A 146 12.26 -27.80 1.89
N LEU A 147 13.13 -26.89 2.33
CA LEU A 147 13.76 -25.91 1.42
C LEU A 147 15.12 -26.44 0.98
N PRO A 148 15.52 -26.35 -0.31
CA PRO A 148 16.87 -26.70 -0.73
C PRO A 148 17.84 -25.59 -0.33
N VAL A 149 18.97 -26.01 0.18
CA VAL A 149 20.16 -25.18 0.37
C VAL A 149 20.64 -24.70 -1.00
N GLN A 150 20.72 -23.38 -1.23
CA GLN A 150 21.45 -22.84 -2.38
C GLN A 150 22.81 -22.26 -1.96
N LYS A 151 23.85 -22.71 -2.65
CA LYS A 151 25.20 -22.13 -2.65
C LYS A 151 25.19 -20.88 -3.55
N ASN A 152 25.76 -19.78 -3.04
CA ASN A 152 26.02 -18.57 -3.80
C ASN A 152 26.77 -18.88 -5.11
N ARG A 153 26.26 -18.38 -6.24
CA ARG A 153 27.02 -18.23 -7.49
C ARG A 153 26.78 -16.83 -8.04
N ASP A 154 27.89 -16.16 -8.31
CA ASP A 154 27.97 -14.87 -8.99
C ASP A 154 27.18 -14.89 -10.31
N LEU A 155 26.31 -13.90 -10.50
CA LEU A 155 25.64 -13.64 -11.76
C LEU A 155 26.19 -12.36 -12.40
N ARG A 156 27.14 -12.55 -13.31
CA ARG A 156 27.45 -11.59 -14.39
C ARG A 156 26.28 -11.61 -15.36
N GLY A 157 25.47 -10.54 -15.36
CA GLY A 157 24.34 -10.35 -16.26
C GLY A 157 23.90 -8.88 -16.29
N SER A 158 24.85 -7.97 -16.46
CA SER A 158 24.72 -6.52 -16.23
C SER A 158 24.49 -5.70 -17.50
N LYS A 159 23.67 -6.17 -18.46
CA LYS A 159 23.38 -5.39 -19.67
C LYS A 159 21.92 -5.39 -20.11
N GLU A 160 21.18 -6.47 -19.88
CA GLU A 160 19.76 -6.58 -20.29
C GLU A 160 18.81 -6.04 -19.20
N MET A 161 19.24 -6.06 -17.93
CA MET A 161 18.45 -5.61 -16.77
C MET A 161 18.47 -4.09 -16.58
N ASP A 162 19.47 -3.40 -17.13
CA ASP A 162 19.62 -1.95 -17.00
C ASP A 162 18.61 -1.18 -17.87
N GLU A 163 18.11 -1.77 -18.96
CA GLU A 163 17.11 -1.12 -19.83
C GLU A 163 15.68 -1.15 -19.23
N ILE A 164 15.34 -2.17 -18.42
CA ILE A 164 14.00 -2.27 -17.78
C ILE A 164 13.90 -1.36 -16.53
N ASN A 165 15.02 -0.99 -15.93
CA ASN A 165 15.07 -0.18 -14.71
C ASN A 165 14.99 1.34 -14.93
N SER A 166 14.89 1.80 -16.17
CA SER A 166 14.98 3.23 -16.50
C SER A 166 13.67 4.03 -16.36
N ASN A 167 12.55 3.45 -15.89
CA ASN A 167 11.23 4.09 -16.13
C ASN A 167 10.17 3.97 -15.01
N LYS A 168 10.55 3.73 -13.75
CA LYS A 168 9.58 3.63 -12.62
C LYS A 168 9.50 4.95 -11.89
N LYS A 169 8.28 5.46 -11.64
CA LYS A 169 8.02 6.84 -11.16
C LYS A 169 7.35 6.89 -9.79
N VAL A 170 7.59 7.97 -9.05
CA VAL A 170 6.77 8.36 -7.90
C VAL A 170 5.52 9.07 -8.42
N MET A 171 4.34 8.67 -7.97
CA MET A 171 3.08 9.33 -8.34
C MET A 171 2.47 10.04 -7.14
N VAL A 172 2.08 11.31 -7.30
CA VAL A 172 1.29 12.04 -6.31
C VAL A 172 -0.11 12.28 -6.87
N ALA A 173 -1.15 11.83 -6.15
CA ALA A 173 -2.52 12.13 -6.51
C ALA A 173 -2.91 13.55 -6.05
N ILE A 174 -3.32 14.39 -7.00
CA ILE A 174 -3.65 15.81 -6.81
C ILE A 174 -5.15 16.02 -7.03
N ASP A 175 -5.77 16.79 -6.13
CA ASP A 175 -7.14 17.29 -6.25
C ASP A 175 -7.21 18.75 -5.75
N ASP A 176 -8.40 19.33 -5.58
CA ASP A 176 -8.55 20.71 -5.09
C ASP A 176 -8.40 20.85 -3.56
N SER A 177 -8.08 19.76 -2.85
CA SER A 177 -8.01 19.74 -1.39
C SER A 177 -6.66 20.19 -0.86
N GLU A 178 -6.65 20.83 0.31
CA GLU A 178 -5.39 21.14 1.00
C GLU A 178 -4.57 19.89 1.34
N SER A 179 -5.23 18.73 1.48
CA SER A 179 -4.54 17.49 1.88
C SER A 179 -3.69 16.93 0.74
N SER A 180 -4.14 17.04 -0.51
CA SER A 180 -3.35 16.63 -1.67
C SER A 180 -2.19 17.61 -1.94
N HIS A 181 -2.42 18.91 -1.76
CA HIS A 181 -1.36 19.91 -1.83
C HIS A 181 -0.30 19.69 -0.74
N GLY A 182 -0.72 19.44 0.51
CA GLY A 182 0.21 19.09 1.59
C GLY A 182 0.95 17.78 1.35
N ALA A 183 0.32 16.80 0.70
CA ALA A 183 0.98 15.56 0.30
C ALA A 183 2.06 15.79 -0.76
N LEU A 184 1.82 16.68 -1.73
CA LEU A 184 2.82 17.09 -2.71
C LEU A 184 4.02 17.78 -2.05
N GLU A 185 3.77 18.80 -1.23
CA GLU A 185 4.83 19.53 -0.50
C GLU A 185 5.68 18.58 0.34
N TRP A 186 5.02 17.70 1.09
CA TRP A 186 5.72 16.71 1.90
C TRP A 186 6.59 15.78 1.03
N ALA A 187 6.07 15.30 -0.11
CA ALA A 187 6.82 14.44 -1.02
C ALA A 187 8.05 15.16 -1.59
N LEU A 188 7.91 16.41 -2.01
CA LEU A 188 9.02 17.21 -2.53
C LEU A 188 10.11 17.41 -1.47
N GLN A 189 9.72 17.63 -0.21
CA GLN A 189 10.67 17.85 0.90
C GLN A 189 11.36 16.57 1.39
N ASN A 190 10.65 15.44 1.42
CA ASN A 190 11.13 14.22 2.09
C ASN A 190 11.58 13.13 1.12
N LEU A 191 11.12 13.17 -0.14
CA LEU A 191 11.41 12.16 -1.16
C LEU A 191 12.27 12.72 -2.30
N HIS A 192 12.94 13.87 -2.12
CA HIS A 192 13.70 14.55 -3.17
C HIS A 192 14.64 13.60 -3.93
N GLN A 193 15.50 12.84 -3.24
CA GLN A 193 16.43 11.89 -3.88
C GLN A 193 15.71 10.80 -4.70
N LYS A 194 14.58 10.30 -4.19
CA LYS A 194 13.77 9.28 -4.86
C LYS A 194 13.10 9.83 -6.10
N ILE A 195 12.52 11.03 -5.99
CA ILE A 195 11.91 11.76 -7.10
C ILE A 195 12.94 12.12 -8.17
N THR A 196 14.14 12.58 -7.81
CA THR A 196 15.19 12.92 -8.78
C THR A 196 15.69 11.69 -9.55
N SER A 197 15.77 10.53 -8.89
CA SER A 197 16.25 9.29 -9.52
C SER A 197 15.19 8.58 -10.36
N SER A 198 13.92 8.68 -9.97
CA SER A 198 12.83 7.85 -10.51
C SER A 198 11.82 8.67 -11.33
N GLY A 199 11.82 9.99 -11.19
CA GLY A 199 10.85 10.90 -11.81
C GLY A 199 9.57 11.05 -10.99
N LEU A 200 8.87 12.16 -11.20
CA LEU A 200 7.62 12.51 -10.53
C LEU A 200 6.47 12.62 -11.53
N LEU A 201 5.37 11.94 -11.23
CA LEU A 201 4.11 12.05 -11.94
C LEU A 201 3.03 12.67 -11.03
N LEU A 202 2.42 13.75 -11.47
CA LEU A 202 1.23 14.32 -10.84
C LEU A 202 -0.01 13.78 -11.54
N PHE A 203 -0.89 13.14 -10.77
CA PHE A 203 -2.08 12.48 -11.29
C PHE A 203 -3.36 13.14 -10.77
N HIS A 204 -4.30 13.44 -11.67
CA HIS A 204 -5.62 13.95 -11.30
C HIS A 204 -6.76 13.15 -11.95
N ALA A 205 -7.70 12.67 -11.13
CA ALA A 205 -8.92 12.05 -11.62
C ALA A 205 -10.06 13.08 -11.77
N ILE A 206 -10.58 13.20 -12.99
CA ILE A 206 -11.68 14.09 -13.33
C ILE A 206 -13.00 13.35 -13.14
N SER A 207 -13.66 13.60 -12.00
CA SER A 207 -14.99 13.08 -11.74
C SER A 207 -16.07 13.92 -12.42
N ILE A 208 -16.94 13.28 -13.20
CA ILE A 208 -18.12 13.91 -13.82
C ILE A 208 -19.36 13.20 -13.30
N ASP A 209 -20.28 13.96 -12.69
CA ASP A 209 -21.56 13.43 -12.21
C ASP A 209 -22.57 13.34 -13.36
N TYR A 210 -22.43 12.30 -14.18
CA TYR A 210 -23.38 12.05 -15.27
C TYR A 210 -24.81 11.85 -14.75
N GLY A 211 -24.97 11.20 -13.60
CA GLY A 211 -26.29 10.97 -13.00
C GLY A 211 -27.01 12.27 -12.69
N GLY A 212 -26.33 13.19 -12.00
CA GLY A 212 -26.87 14.52 -11.71
C GLY A 212 -27.18 15.34 -12.96
N ILE A 213 -26.34 15.24 -13.99
CA ILE A 213 -26.58 15.93 -15.29
C ILE A 213 -27.83 15.40 -15.98
N TYR A 214 -27.98 14.08 -16.11
CA TYR A 214 -29.17 13.50 -16.73
C TYR A 214 -30.43 13.76 -15.91
N ALA A 215 -30.35 13.72 -14.58
CA ALA A 215 -31.47 14.06 -13.71
C ALA A 215 -31.90 15.53 -13.90
N GLY A 216 -30.95 16.47 -13.92
CA GLY A 216 -31.21 17.90 -14.11
C GLY A 216 -31.69 18.29 -15.51
N THR A 217 -31.53 17.41 -16.50
CA THR A 217 -31.97 17.60 -17.89
C THR A 217 -33.17 16.72 -18.25
N TYR A 218 -33.86 16.15 -17.25
CA TYR A 218 -35.02 15.26 -17.43
C TYR A 218 -34.75 14.09 -18.39
N GLY A 219 -33.55 13.50 -18.30
CA GLY A 219 -33.12 12.38 -19.12
C GLY A 219 -32.60 12.74 -20.51
N GLY A 220 -32.66 14.03 -20.90
CA GLY A 220 -32.23 14.51 -22.21
C GLY A 220 -31.08 15.51 -22.13
N ALA A 221 -29.85 15.04 -21.91
CA ALA A 221 -28.67 15.90 -22.00
C ALA A 221 -28.16 15.97 -23.45
N PRO A 222 -28.17 17.14 -24.12
CA PRO A 222 -27.60 17.29 -25.45
C PRO A 222 -26.11 16.92 -25.45
N ALA A 223 -25.63 16.29 -26.53
CA ALA A 223 -24.22 15.90 -26.66
C ALA A 223 -23.26 17.10 -26.52
N GLU A 224 -23.66 18.27 -27.00
CA GLU A 224 -22.91 19.53 -26.88
C GLU A 224 -22.75 19.99 -25.42
N LEU A 225 -23.79 19.81 -24.60
CA LEU A 225 -23.72 20.09 -23.16
C LEU A 225 -22.73 19.14 -22.46
N LEU A 226 -22.79 17.84 -22.77
CA LEU A 226 -21.86 16.86 -22.19
C LEU A 226 -20.40 17.16 -22.58
N THR A 227 -20.19 17.52 -23.85
CA THR A 227 -18.87 17.89 -24.38
C THR A 227 -18.33 19.14 -23.70
N SER A 228 -19.14 20.20 -23.59
CA SER A 228 -18.73 21.44 -22.92
C SER A 228 -18.42 21.24 -21.43
N ILE A 229 -19.17 20.37 -20.73
CA ILE A 229 -18.87 19.98 -19.34
C ILE A 229 -17.53 19.26 -19.26
N GLN A 230 -17.29 18.26 -20.14
CA GLN A 230 -16.02 17.55 -20.19
C GLN A 230 -14.84 18.48 -20.47
N GLU A 231 -14.97 19.39 -21.44
CA GLU A 231 -13.94 20.37 -21.79
C GLU A 231 -13.65 21.32 -20.63
N ASN A 232 -14.68 21.86 -19.98
CA ASN A 232 -14.51 22.73 -18.83
C ASN A 232 -13.82 21.99 -17.67
N ARG A 233 -14.18 20.73 -17.42
CA ARG A 233 -13.53 19.91 -16.39
C ARG A 233 -12.07 19.61 -16.73
N LYS A 234 -11.75 19.31 -17.99
CA LYS A 234 -10.36 19.17 -18.46
C LYS A 234 -9.56 20.47 -18.31
N LYS A 235 -10.15 21.63 -18.63
CA LYS A 235 -9.51 22.94 -18.42
C LYS A 235 -9.17 23.18 -16.95
N LEU A 236 -10.11 22.88 -16.04
CA LEU A 236 -9.87 22.99 -14.60
C LEU A 236 -8.80 22.02 -14.10
N ALA A 237 -8.82 20.77 -14.58
CA ALA A 237 -7.79 19.78 -14.27
C ALA A 237 -6.40 20.22 -14.72
N ASN A 238 -6.29 20.77 -15.94
CA ASN A 238 -5.03 21.30 -16.46
C ASN A 238 -4.53 22.49 -15.64
N ALA A 239 -5.42 23.40 -15.22
CA ALA A 239 -5.05 24.51 -14.36
C ALA A 239 -4.59 24.04 -12.97
N LEU A 240 -5.24 23.03 -12.40
CA LEU A 240 -4.86 22.41 -11.13
C LEU A 240 -3.47 21.77 -11.21
N LEU A 241 -3.25 20.92 -12.22
CA LEU A 241 -1.96 20.27 -12.45
C LEU A 241 -0.86 21.29 -12.80
N GLY A 242 -1.20 22.38 -13.49
CA GLY A 242 -0.29 23.49 -13.75
C GLY A 242 0.25 24.10 -12.46
N LYS A 243 -0.64 24.47 -11.52
CA LYS A 243 -0.24 24.99 -10.21
C LYS A 243 0.63 24.01 -9.43
N ALA A 244 0.27 22.73 -9.44
CA ALA A 244 1.05 21.69 -8.78
C ALA A 244 2.44 21.51 -9.43
N LYS A 245 2.53 21.66 -10.75
CA LYS A 245 3.80 21.65 -11.49
C LYS A 245 4.68 22.85 -11.14
N ASP A 246 4.09 24.03 -10.96
CA ASP A 246 4.81 25.23 -10.51
C ASP A 246 5.42 25.04 -9.11
N ILE A 247 4.68 24.38 -8.20
CA ILE A 247 5.19 24.00 -6.87
C ILE A 247 6.40 23.06 -6.99
N CYS A 248 6.34 22.08 -7.90
CA CYS A 248 7.48 21.18 -8.16
C CYS A 248 8.68 21.94 -8.72
N ALA A 249 8.45 22.87 -9.65
CA ALA A 249 9.50 23.67 -10.28
C ALA A 249 10.23 24.56 -9.24
N ASN A 250 9.52 25.11 -8.27
CA ASN A 250 10.11 25.86 -7.15
C ASN A 250 11.02 24.99 -6.27
N HIS A 251 10.83 23.67 -6.28
CA HIS A 251 11.68 22.69 -5.61
C HIS A 251 12.75 22.08 -6.55
N GLY A 252 12.93 22.63 -7.77
CA GLY A 252 13.89 22.12 -8.75
C GLY A 252 13.51 20.78 -9.39
N ILE A 253 12.24 20.37 -9.28
CA ILE A 253 11.75 19.08 -9.78
C ILE A 253 10.87 19.30 -11.01
N VAL A 254 11.21 18.62 -12.11
CA VAL A 254 10.35 18.57 -13.30
C VAL A 254 9.38 17.41 -13.14
N ALA A 255 8.09 17.73 -13.05
CA ALA A 255 7.03 16.74 -12.94
C ALA A 255 6.28 16.54 -14.25
N GLU A 256 5.99 15.28 -14.58
CA GLU A 256 5.00 14.90 -15.58
C GLU A 256 3.59 15.07 -15.00
N THR A 257 2.60 15.28 -15.87
CA THR A 257 1.21 15.45 -15.44
C THR A 257 0.28 14.57 -16.27
N VAL A 258 -0.65 13.90 -15.59
CA VAL A 258 -1.68 13.08 -16.24
C VAL A 258 -3.03 13.39 -15.60
N SER A 259 -4.05 13.57 -16.43
CA SER A 259 -5.44 13.62 -15.99
C SER A 259 -6.30 12.61 -16.75
N ILE A 260 -7.17 11.91 -16.03
CA ILE A 260 -8.06 10.88 -16.57
C ILE A 260 -9.48 11.15 -16.11
N ILE A 261 -10.46 11.06 -17.02
CA ILE A 261 -11.88 11.09 -16.66
C ILE A 261 -12.25 9.74 -16.07
N GLY A 262 -12.77 9.75 -14.85
CA GLY A 262 -13.16 8.53 -14.17
C GLY A 262 -13.39 8.72 -12.67
N GLU A 263 -13.75 7.62 -12.04
CA GLU A 263 -13.90 7.56 -10.59
C GLU A 263 -12.50 7.63 -9.94
N PRO A 264 -12.26 8.49 -8.93
CA PRO A 264 -10.91 8.72 -8.40
C PRO A 264 -10.17 7.51 -7.84
N LYS A 265 -10.82 6.70 -6.98
CA LYS A 265 -10.14 5.56 -6.33
C LYS A 265 -9.76 4.47 -7.33
N GLU A 266 -10.58 4.25 -8.35
CA GLU A 266 -10.31 3.29 -9.43
C GLU A 266 -9.26 3.83 -10.41
N SER A 267 -9.43 5.07 -10.87
CA SER A 267 -8.52 5.69 -11.83
C SER A 267 -7.10 5.80 -11.29
N ILE A 268 -6.92 6.08 -9.99
CA ILE A 268 -5.61 6.10 -9.34
C ILE A 268 -4.96 4.71 -9.33
N CYS A 269 -5.70 3.66 -8.94
CA CYS A 269 -5.14 2.30 -8.90
C CYS A 269 -4.81 1.78 -10.31
N ASP A 270 -5.64 2.09 -11.29
CA ASP A 270 -5.41 1.79 -12.70
C ASP A 270 -4.15 2.50 -13.23
N ALA A 271 -4.00 3.77 -12.89
CA ALA A 271 -2.84 4.58 -13.24
C ALA A 271 -1.55 4.02 -12.64
N VAL A 272 -1.59 3.58 -11.37
CA VAL A 272 -0.46 2.91 -10.70
C VAL A 272 0.04 1.73 -11.52
N GLU A 273 -0.87 0.87 -11.99
CA GLU A 273 -0.50 -0.33 -12.74
C GLU A 273 -0.04 0.00 -14.16
N LYS A 274 -0.79 0.83 -14.90
CA LYS A 274 -0.51 1.16 -16.31
C LYS A 274 0.76 1.97 -16.51
N MET A 275 1.11 2.82 -15.54
CA MET A 275 2.28 3.70 -15.61
C MET A 275 3.46 3.17 -14.78
N HIS A 276 3.38 1.93 -14.28
CA HIS A 276 4.45 1.28 -13.51
C HIS A 276 4.96 2.13 -12.34
N ILE A 277 4.03 2.67 -11.56
CA ILE A 277 4.32 3.51 -10.41
C ILE A 277 4.91 2.65 -9.29
N GLU A 278 6.02 3.11 -8.72
CA GLU A 278 6.73 2.42 -7.63
C GLU A 278 6.34 2.92 -6.24
N LEU A 279 5.82 4.14 -6.15
CA LEU A 279 5.31 4.71 -4.91
C LEU A 279 4.14 5.66 -5.24
N LEU A 280 2.99 5.38 -4.64
CA LEU A 280 1.82 6.25 -4.68
C LEU A 280 1.77 7.10 -3.42
N VAL A 281 1.75 8.42 -3.57
CA VAL A 281 1.53 9.38 -2.49
C VAL A 281 0.13 9.95 -2.60
N VAL A 282 -0.62 9.89 -1.50
CA VAL A 282 -2.00 10.42 -1.40
C VAL A 282 -2.18 11.24 -0.13
N GLY A 283 -3.05 12.25 -0.21
CA GLY A 283 -3.55 12.96 0.96
C GLY A 283 -4.47 12.11 1.82
N SER A 284 -4.50 12.38 3.12
CA SER A 284 -5.35 11.66 4.08
C SER A 284 -6.83 12.07 4.07
N HIS A 285 -7.23 13.19 3.45
CA HIS A 285 -8.56 13.78 3.63
C HIS A 285 -9.25 14.22 2.33
N GLY A 286 -10.53 13.84 2.16
CA GLY A 286 -11.46 14.38 1.15
C GLY A 286 -12.48 15.34 1.77
N ARG A 287 -13.31 15.99 0.93
CA ARG A 287 -14.17 17.16 1.27
C ARG A 287 -14.89 17.10 2.63
N LYS A 288 -14.69 18.18 3.40
CA LYS A 288 -15.36 18.71 4.62
C LYS A 288 -16.38 17.80 5.35
N GLY A 289 -16.12 17.54 6.65
CA GLY A 289 -17.18 17.32 7.65
C GLY A 289 -17.11 16.06 8.52
N LEU A 290 -16.09 15.21 8.39
CA LEU A 290 -15.98 13.96 9.15
C LEU A 290 -14.84 13.97 10.18
N PRO A 291 -14.92 13.15 11.25
CA PRO A 291 -13.97 13.17 12.36
C PRO A 291 -12.51 12.94 11.92
N ARG A 292 -11.59 13.69 12.54
CA ARG A 292 -10.12 13.75 12.30
C ARG A 292 -9.33 12.42 12.40
N ALA A 293 -10.00 11.28 12.50
CA ALA A 293 -9.39 9.95 12.67
C ALA A 293 -9.65 8.98 11.49
N PHE A 294 -10.44 9.38 10.49
CA PHE A 294 -10.74 8.52 9.34
C PHE A 294 -9.80 8.78 8.18
N LEU A 295 -9.32 7.69 7.58
CA LEU A 295 -8.69 7.73 6.26
C LEU A 295 -9.77 8.09 5.23
N GLY A 296 -9.50 9.06 4.36
CA GLY A 296 -10.44 9.44 3.30
C GLY A 296 -10.80 8.25 2.41
N SER A 297 -11.99 8.26 1.80
CA SER A 297 -12.48 7.15 0.98
C SER A 297 -11.50 6.73 -0.12
N VAL A 298 -10.86 7.70 -0.78
CA VAL A 298 -9.87 7.46 -1.85
C VAL A 298 -8.58 6.87 -1.29
N SER A 299 -8.00 7.47 -0.27
CA SER A 299 -6.74 6.96 0.32
C SER A 299 -6.93 5.60 0.98
N ASN A 300 -8.08 5.35 1.62
CA ASN A 300 -8.44 4.05 2.17
C ASN A 300 -8.54 2.99 1.08
N TYR A 301 -9.20 3.31 -0.02
CA TYR A 301 -9.26 2.39 -1.15
C TYR A 301 -7.88 2.11 -1.73
N CYS A 302 -7.06 3.15 -1.95
CA CYS A 302 -5.72 3.01 -2.53
C CYS A 302 -4.82 2.12 -1.66
N VAL A 303 -4.81 2.30 -0.34
CA VAL A 303 -4.02 1.48 0.60
C VAL A 303 -4.33 -0.02 0.45
N HIS A 304 -5.59 -0.38 0.17
CA HIS A 304 -6.00 -1.77 0.03
C HIS A 304 -5.88 -2.35 -1.39
N HIS A 305 -5.88 -1.51 -2.44
CA HIS A 305 -6.03 -1.97 -3.82
C HIS A 305 -4.88 -1.60 -4.76
N ALA A 306 -4.08 -0.59 -4.43
CA ALA A 306 -2.95 -0.19 -5.27
C ALA A 306 -1.89 -1.29 -5.32
N LYS A 307 -1.33 -1.55 -6.50
CA LYS A 307 -0.30 -2.57 -6.72
C LYS A 307 1.13 -2.07 -6.45
N CYS A 308 1.26 -0.97 -5.72
CA CYS A 308 2.52 -0.39 -5.26
C CYS A 308 2.40 -0.01 -3.77
N PRO A 309 3.52 0.23 -3.07
CA PRO A 309 3.49 0.95 -1.80
C PRO A 309 2.68 2.24 -1.88
N VAL A 310 1.88 2.50 -0.84
CA VAL A 310 1.06 3.70 -0.71
C VAL A 310 1.50 4.47 0.52
N LEU A 311 1.88 5.73 0.32
CA LEU A 311 2.17 6.67 1.38
C LEU A 311 1.01 7.64 1.56
N VAL A 312 0.42 7.60 2.75
CA VAL A 312 -0.66 8.53 3.11
C VAL A 312 -0.07 9.67 3.92
N VAL A 313 -0.11 10.89 3.36
CA VAL A 313 0.37 12.09 4.05
C VAL A 313 -0.76 12.72 4.86
N ARG A 314 -0.45 12.99 6.13
CA ARG A 314 -1.31 13.72 7.07
C ARG A 314 -0.68 15.08 7.34
N LYS A 315 -1.48 16.14 7.21
CA LYS A 315 -1.08 17.47 7.68
C LYS A 315 -1.13 17.42 9.21
N ALA A 316 -0.02 17.75 9.88
CA ALA A 316 -0.03 18.01 11.31
C ALA A 316 -0.88 19.27 11.56
N ALA A 317 -1.75 19.22 12.56
CA ALA A 317 -2.57 20.35 12.96
C ALA A 317 -1.72 21.43 13.66
#